data_AF-A0A4Q5SBM0-F1
#
_entry.id   AF-A0A4Q5SBM0-F1
#
_cell.length_a   1.000
_cell.length_b   1.000
_cell.length_c   1.000
_cell.angle_alpha   90.00
_cell.angle_beta   90.00
_cell.angle_gamma   90.00
#
_symmetry.space_group_name_H-M   'P 1'
#
loop_
_entity.id
_entity.type
_entity.pdbx_description
1 polymer ?
#
loop_
_entity_poly.entity_id
_entity_poly.type
_entity_poly.pdbx_seq_one_letter_code
_entity_poly.pdbx_strand_id
1 'polypeptide(L)'
;MRRTSTNLRLAITASAFAIAAFAVPHSASAASCIWGGGTGQWSPAGGWSGCTVPNQADDVVITAGGSAVDISGISARAGTVNLGAGNALNVL
;
A
#
# COMPACT_ATOMS: atom_id res chain seq x y z
N MET A 1 -26.82 39.05 -67.01
CA MET A 1 -26.10 37.77 -67.21
C MET A 1 -25.68 37.23 -65.85
N ARG A 2 -26.16 36.03 -65.50
CA ARG A 2 -25.73 35.25 -64.33
C ARG A 2 -24.29 34.76 -64.52
N ARG A 3 -23.46 34.85 -63.47
CA ARG A 3 -22.36 33.90 -63.23
C ARG A 3 -22.31 33.55 -61.75
N THR A 4 -22.01 32.29 -61.53
CA THR A 4 -22.50 31.42 -60.47
C THR A 4 -21.52 31.36 -59.30
N SER A 5 -22.08 31.19 -58.10
CA SER A 5 -21.41 31.06 -56.81
C SER A 5 -20.44 29.88 -56.74
N THR A 6 -19.35 30.01 -55.98
CA THR A 6 -18.79 28.87 -55.25
C THR A 6 -18.16 29.33 -53.95
N ASN A 7 -18.86 29.03 -52.84
CA ASN A 7 -18.42 29.32 -51.48
C ASN A 7 -17.20 28.43 -51.16
N LEU A 8 -16.06 29.04 -50.89
CA LEU A 8 -14.88 28.35 -50.39
C LEU A 8 -15.13 27.96 -48.93
N ARG A 9 -15.64 26.76 -48.68
CA ARG A 9 -15.74 26.19 -47.32
C ARG A 9 -14.41 25.55 -46.98
N LEU A 10 -13.59 26.26 -46.20
CA LEU A 10 -12.37 25.72 -45.61
C LEU A 10 -12.77 24.81 -44.44
N ALA A 11 -12.75 23.49 -44.67
CA ALA A 11 -12.97 22.51 -43.63
C ALA A 11 -11.71 22.45 -42.74
N ILE A 12 -11.78 23.07 -41.56
CA ILE A 12 -10.75 22.93 -40.52
C ILE A 12 -11.00 21.58 -39.83
N THR A 13 -10.31 20.53 -40.26
CA THR A 13 -10.27 19.28 -39.49
C THR A 13 -9.31 19.45 -38.32
N ALA A 14 -9.86 19.89 -37.19
CA ALA A 14 -9.18 19.81 -35.91
C ALA A 14 -8.98 18.33 -35.54
N SER A 15 -7.73 17.86 -35.58
CA SER A 15 -7.38 16.53 -35.12
C SER A 15 -7.30 16.55 -33.60
N ALA A 16 -8.32 16.02 -32.93
CA ALA A 16 -8.30 15.81 -31.49
C ALA A 16 -7.42 14.58 -31.18
N PHE A 17 -6.20 14.81 -30.68
CA PHE A 17 -5.42 13.76 -30.03
C PHE A 17 -5.99 13.53 -28.64
N ALA A 18 -6.81 12.50 -28.48
CA ALA A 18 -7.24 12.02 -27.17
C ALA A 18 -6.07 11.28 -26.51
N ILE A 19 -5.45 11.89 -25.50
CA ILE A 19 -4.46 11.21 -24.65
C ILE A 19 -5.24 10.33 -23.68
N ALA A 20 -5.37 9.04 -23.99
CA ALA A 20 -5.82 8.06 -23.03
C ALA A 20 -4.74 7.93 -21.95
N ALA A 21 -4.94 8.58 -20.80
CA ALA A 21 -4.11 8.38 -19.63
C ALA A 21 -4.29 6.93 -19.16
N PHE A 22 -3.34 6.06 -19.48
CA PHE A 22 -3.25 4.74 -18.90
C PHE A 22 -3.12 4.91 -17.38
N ALA A 23 -4.14 4.49 -16.65
CA ALA A 23 -4.05 4.32 -15.21
C ALA A 23 -3.01 3.21 -14.96
N VAL A 24 -1.78 3.61 -14.65
CA VAL A 24 -0.75 2.68 -14.20
C VAL A 24 -1.24 2.15 -12.86
N PRO A 25 -1.47 0.83 -12.70
CA PRO A 25 -1.78 0.28 -11.39
C PRO A 25 -0.59 0.57 -10.48
N HIS A 26 -0.80 1.43 -9.48
CA HIS A 26 0.17 1.62 -8.41
C HIS A 26 0.07 0.38 -7.53
N SER A 27 1.02 -0.54 -7.67
CA SER A 27 1.18 -1.63 -6.71
C SER A 27 1.48 -0.99 -5.36
N ALA A 28 0.49 -0.93 -4.48
CA ALA A 28 0.72 -0.57 -3.09
C ALA A 28 1.63 -1.65 -2.49
N SER A 29 2.89 -1.32 -2.27
CA SER A 29 3.78 -2.17 -1.47
C SER A 29 3.26 -2.15 -0.03
N ALA A 30 2.97 -3.32 0.54
CA ALA A 30 2.66 -3.42 1.96
C ALA A 30 3.83 -2.82 2.77
N ALA A 31 3.51 -1.97 3.75
CA ALA A 31 4.54 -1.38 4.60
C ALA A 31 5.08 -2.47 5.55
N SER A 32 6.40 -2.61 5.62
CA SER A 32 7.02 -3.60 6.50
C SER A 32 7.07 -3.07 7.93
N CYS A 33 6.33 -3.70 8.84
CA CYS A 33 6.37 -3.44 10.27
C CYS A 33 7.31 -4.44 10.95
N ILE A 34 8.44 -3.96 11.47
CA ILE A 34 9.47 -4.82 12.07
C ILE A 34 9.39 -4.72 13.59
N TRP A 35 9.30 -5.85 14.29
CA TRP A 35 9.43 -5.88 15.73
C TRP A 35 10.90 -5.71 16.13
N GLY A 36 11.19 -4.75 17.01
CA GLY A 36 12.56 -4.40 17.41
C GLY A 36 13.29 -5.48 18.21
N GLY A 37 12.56 -6.46 18.77
CA GLY A 37 13.10 -7.55 19.56
C GLY A 37 12.57 -7.61 20.99
N GLY A 38 12.87 -8.69 21.69
CA GLY A 38 12.51 -8.89 23.10
C GLY A 38 11.03 -9.21 23.32
N THR A 39 10.61 -9.13 24.59
CA THR A 39 9.23 -9.39 25.02
C THR A 39 8.44 -8.09 25.15
N GLY A 40 7.26 -8.02 24.57
CA GLY A 40 6.42 -6.83 24.68
C GLY A 40 5.04 -6.99 24.07
N GLN A 41 4.21 -5.96 24.29
CA GLN A 41 2.85 -5.92 23.77
C GLN A 41 2.83 -5.50 22.30
N TRP A 42 1.86 -5.99 21.52
CA TRP A 42 1.66 -5.60 20.12
C TRP A 42 1.27 -4.12 19.95
N SER A 43 0.55 -3.53 20.90
CA SER A 43 -0.10 -2.22 20.76
C SER A 43 0.77 -0.97 20.94
N PRO A 44 1.87 -0.95 21.72
CA PRO A 44 2.70 0.24 21.83
C PRO A 44 3.49 0.50 20.56
N ALA A 45 3.41 1.71 20.04
CA ALA A 45 4.09 2.08 18.81
C ALA A 45 5.62 1.96 18.88
N GLY A 46 6.18 2.13 20.08
CA GLY A 46 7.63 2.03 20.31
C GLY A 46 8.20 0.62 20.12
N GLY A 47 7.37 -0.42 20.04
CA GLY A 47 7.83 -1.78 19.73
C GLY A 47 8.08 -2.03 18.24
N TRP A 48 7.57 -1.16 17.37
CA TRP A 48 7.60 -1.32 15.92
C TRP A 48 8.53 -0.32 15.25
N SER A 49 9.19 -0.78 14.20
CA SER A 49 9.93 0.03 13.24
C SER A 49 9.29 -0.06 11.87
N GLY A 50 9.31 1.03 11.11
CA GLY A 50 8.67 1.11 9.78
C GLY A 50 7.17 1.45 9.82
N CYS A 51 6.53 1.39 10.99
CA CYS A 51 5.13 1.78 11.19
C CYS A 51 4.87 2.14 12.67
N THR A 52 3.66 2.64 12.96
CA THR A 52 3.22 2.92 14.34
C THR A 52 2.74 1.64 15.02
N VAL A 53 1.63 1.06 14.56
CA VAL A 53 1.14 -0.26 15.01
C VAL A 53 0.65 -0.97 13.75
N PRO A 54 1.02 -2.23 13.52
CA PRO A 54 0.61 -2.93 12.31
C PRO A 54 -0.92 -3.04 12.21
N ASN A 55 -1.41 -2.92 10.99
CA ASN A 55 -2.78 -3.15 10.59
C ASN A 55 -2.84 -4.12 9.39
N GLN A 56 -4.05 -4.37 8.88
CA GLN A 56 -4.30 -5.33 7.79
C GLN A 56 -3.56 -5.06 6.47
N ALA A 57 -3.02 -3.85 6.26
CA ALA A 57 -2.24 -3.48 5.07
C ALA A 57 -0.73 -3.67 5.24
N ASP A 58 -0.28 -4.02 6.44
CA ASP A 58 1.14 -4.10 6.79
C ASP A 58 1.65 -5.55 6.79
N ASP A 59 2.89 -5.73 6.38
CA ASP A 59 3.62 -6.98 6.50
C ASP A 59 4.46 -6.99 7.78
N VAL A 60 4.14 -7.89 8.70
CA VAL A 60 4.80 -7.96 10.00
C VAL A 60 6.01 -8.89 9.96
N VAL A 61 7.15 -8.42 10.45
CA VAL A 61 8.41 -9.18 10.53
C VAL A 61 8.88 -9.26 11.98
N ILE A 62 8.91 -10.47 12.52
CA ILE A 62 9.37 -10.77 13.89
C ILE A 62 10.49 -11.81 13.78
N THR A 63 11.70 -11.35 13.49
CA THR A 63 12.86 -12.23 13.22
C THR A 63 14.04 -12.02 14.16
N ALA A 64 14.01 -10.98 15.01
CA ALA A 64 14.99 -10.82 16.09
C ALA A 64 14.85 -12.00 17.06
N GLY A 65 15.91 -12.79 17.24
CA GLY A 65 15.85 -14.05 17.98
C GLY A 65 15.43 -13.88 19.44
N GLY A 66 14.55 -14.78 19.92
CA GLY A 66 14.03 -14.76 21.28
C GLY A 66 12.94 -13.70 21.52
N SER A 67 12.33 -13.16 20.46
CA SER A 67 11.23 -12.21 20.59
C SER A 67 9.95 -12.90 21.05
N ALA A 68 9.18 -12.24 21.90
CA ALA A 68 7.83 -12.67 22.26
C ALA A 68 6.88 -11.46 22.19
N VAL A 69 5.93 -11.50 21.27
CA VAL A 69 4.95 -10.43 21.11
C VAL A 69 3.62 -10.90 21.68
N ASP A 70 3.11 -10.18 22.66
CA ASP A 70 1.85 -10.46 23.33
C ASP A 70 0.71 -9.63 22.72
N ILE A 71 -0.37 -10.32 22.33
CA ILE A 71 -1.63 -9.73 21.92
C ILE A 71 -2.63 -10.05 23.04
N SER A 72 -2.80 -9.11 23.97
CA SER A 72 -3.73 -9.28 25.09
C SER A 72 -4.82 -8.20 25.09
N GLY A 73 -6.08 -8.61 25.17
CA GLY A 73 -7.22 -7.70 25.29
C GLY A 73 -7.48 -6.78 24.08
N ILE A 74 -6.86 -7.07 22.92
CA ILE A 74 -7.02 -6.30 21.69
C ILE A 74 -7.22 -7.22 20.47
N SER A 75 -7.77 -6.66 19.39
CA SER A 75 -7.75 -7.31 18.07
C SER A 75 -6.59 -6.79 17.23
N ALA A 76 -5.48 -7.52 17.19
CA ALA A 76 -4.36 -7.24 16.30
C ALA A 76 -4.69 -7.63 14.85
N ARG A 77 -4.17 -6.87 13.88
CA ARG A 77 -4.32 -7.15 12.45
C ARG A 77 -2.98 -7.00 11.74
N ALA A 78 -2.73 -7.87 10.77
CA ALA A 78 -1.61 -7.82 9.85
C ALA A 78 -2.06 -8.40 8.51
N GLY A 79 -1.47 -7.96 7.41
CA GLY A 79 -1.65 -8.60 6.10
C GLY A 79 -0.93 -9.95 6.08
N THR A 80 0.34 -9.94 6.50
CA THR A 80 1.15 -11.14 6.70
C THR A 80 1.94 -11.06 8.01
N VAL A 81 2.34 -12.22 8.54
CA VAL A 81 3.25 -12.30 9.70
C VAL A 81 4.35 -13.29 9.37
N ASN A 82 5.58 -12.78 9.22
CA ASN A 82 6.79 -13.57 9.15
C ASN A 82 7.39 -13.74 10.54
N LEU A 83 7.20 -14.93 11.12
CA LEU A 83 7.69 -15.28 12.45
C LEU A 83 8.96 -16.13 12.33
N GLY A 84 10.10 -15.56 12.73
CA GLY A 84 11.39 -16.26 12.77
C GLY A 84 11.43 -17.39 13.81
N ALA A 85 12.34 -18.34 13.61
CA ALA A 85 12.53 -19.47 14.52
C ALA A 85 12.90 -19.01 15.95
N GLY A 86 12.29 -19.63 16.95
CA GLY A 86 12.52 -19.30 18.36
C GLY A 86 11.80 -18.05 18.86
N ASN A 87 10.95 -17.43 18.03
CA ASN A 87 10.09 -16.32 18.42
C ASN A 87 8.66 -16.80 18.73
N ALA A 88 7.94 -16.02 19.51
CA ALA A 88 6.58 -16.32 19.91
C ALA A 88 5.62 -15.16 19.59
N LEU A 89 4.41 -15.54 19.18
CA LEU A 89 3.26 -14.65 19.10
C LEU A 89 2.20 -15.22 20.03
N ASN A 90 2.01 -14.58 21.19
CA ASN A 90 1.10 -15.06 22.22
C ASN A 90 -0.23 -14.33 22.07
N VAL A 91 -1.31 -15.08 21.85
CA VAL A 91 -2.67 -14.54 21.76
C VAL A 91 -3.40 -14.90 23.05
N LEU A 92 -3.64 -13.89 23.90
CA LEU A 92 -4.06 -14.04 25.30
C LEU A 92 -5.40 -13.36 25.60
#